data_AF-A0AAV3ZYW6-F1
#
_entry.id   AF-A0AAV3ZYW6-F1
#
_cell.length_a   1.000
_cell.length_b   1.000
_cell.length_c   1.000
_cell.angle_alpha   90.00
_cell.angle_beta   90.00
_cell.angle_gamma   90.00
#
_symmetry.space_group_name_H-M   'P 1'
#
loop_
_entity.id
_entity.type
_entity.pdbx_description
1 polymer ?
#
loop_
_entity_poly.entity_id
_entity_poly.type
_entity_poly.pdbx_seq_one_letter_code
_entity_poly.pdbx_strand_id
1 'polypeptide(L)'
;MGAVGCRSKFCLSSTKRHCGEFEEEDRQAIFKNFWDFPSWSARQSFVSLLTCVGEKKIIKNHAMGNPIEYYLKKKDGKKLQDRARAEKDEDKKSALSLHDESMSVWTFDTQSVILCPQTKASALYFRTKLQVHNLTFYNNCTRDSFCYYWDESEGELKAGNFASLQYYHFKTFLASNPHIKTLVLWSDGCLYQNKNACLANCYSQLALESKVDLFQKYLAVGHTQMECDSMHSVIERNMVCDIHTPNDLRIVMETARRNPSPYFVKQIKHTDFKTMSTSRFNSIRPGRKAGDSVVTQLSHIHYTSTGQILYKVFHENEDWRNLPVRIANIAKEDVEWKPMYSSRLKIT
;
A
#
# COMPACT_ATOMS: atom_id res chain seq x y z
N MET A 1 23.41 33.11 9.38
CA MET A 1 24.68 32.45 8.98
C MET A 1 24.32 31.33 8.01
N GLY A 2 24.85 31.36 6.78
CA GLY A 2 24.56 30.34 5.76
C GLY A 2 25.11 28.97 6.13
N ALA A 3 24.46 27.91 5.63
CA ALA A 3 24.80 26.53 5.94
C ALA A 3 25.90 26.03 4.99
N VAL A 4 27.16 26.42 5.27
CA VAL A 4 28.33 26.04 4.47
C VAL A 4 28.45 24.51 4.31
N GLY A 5 28.76 24.06 3.10
CA GLY A 5 28.93 22.64 2.79
C GLY A 5 29.98 21.90 3.62
N CYS A 6 29.72 20.62 3.88
CA CYS A 6 30.62 19.75 4.66
C CYS A 6 31.93 19.49 3.90
N ARG A 7 33.08 19.84 4.50
CA ARG A 7 34.42 19.62 3.93
C ARG A 7 35.14 18.39 4.52
N SER A 8 34.42 17.53 5.23
CA SER A 8 35.02 16.37 5.88
C SER A 8 35.49 15.35 4.84
N LYS A 9 36.77 14.95 4.91
CA LYS A 9 37.35 13.88 4.07
C LYS A 9 36.57 12.57 4.21
N PHE A 10 36.01 12.31 5.39
CA PHE A 10 35.16 11.14 5.63
C PHE A 10 33.85 11.21 4.84
N CYS A 11 33.19 12.37 4.79
CA CYS A 11 31.96 12.53 4.03
C CYS A 11 32.22 12.48 2.51
N LEU A 12 33.35 13.03 2.05
CA LEU A 12 33.73 13.00 0.63
C LEU A 12 34.03 11.59 0.10
N SER A 13 34.50 10.69 0.96
CA SER A 13 34.81 9.29 0.61
C SER A 13 33.69 8.30 0.97
N SER A 14 32.62 8.78 1.61
CA SER A 14 31.53 7.93 2.08
C SER A 14 30.49 7.70 0.99
N THR A 15 30.16 6.43 0.73
CA THR A 15 29.01 6.05 -0.11
C THR A 15 27.65 6.21 0.58
N LYS A 16 27.65 6.59 1.88
CA LYS A 16 26.47 6.68 2.74
C LYS A 16 26.13 8.11 3.14
N ARG A 17 27.10 9.02 3.12
CA ARG A 17 26.91 10.43 3.50
C ARG A 17 26.95 11.31 2.26
N HIS A 18 25.77 11.61 1.75
CA HIS A 18 25.56 12.39 0.52
C HIS A 18 25.73 13.91 0.71
N CYS A 19 26.52 14.36 1.68
CA CYS A 19 26.65 15.77 2.02
C CYS A 19 27.15 16.62 0.83
N GLY A 20 27.94 16.02 -0.07
CA GLY A 20 28.46 16.67 -1.28
C GLY A 20 27.42 16.84 -2.40
N GLU A 21 26.28 16.14 -2.35
CA GLU A 21 25.23 16.23 -3.39
C GLU A 21 24.35 17.47 -3.21
N PHE A 22 24.31 18.05 -2.01
CA PHE A 22 23.50 19.24 -1.73
C PHE A 22 24.24 20.50 -2.17
N GLU A 23 23.59 21.38 -2.94
CA GLU A 23 24.13 22.70 -3.23
C GLU A 23 23.93 23.64 -2.04
N GLU A 24 24.64 24.78 -2.02
CA GLU A 24 24.47 25.78 -0.95
C GLU A 24 23.01 26.27 -0.84
N GLU A 25 22.34 26.43 -1.98
CA GLU A 25 20.92 26.79 -2.07
C GLU A 25 20.01 25.74 -1.41
N ASP A 26 20.30 24.45 -1.61
CA ASP A 26 19.54 23.36 -0.99
C ASP A 26 19.74 23.35 0.53
N ARG A 27 20.96 23.60 1.02
CA ARG A 27 21.26 23.66 2.45
C ARG A 27 20.55 24.84 3.12
N GLN A 28 20.56 26.00 2.48
CA GLN A 28 19.84 27.18 2.97
C GLN A 28 18.33 26.96 2.99
N ALA A 29 17.77 26.30 1.98
CA ALA A 29 16.35 25.97 1.95
C ALA A 29 15.97 24.98 3.07
N ILE A 30 16.76 23.93 3.31
CA ILE A 30 16.52 22.97 4.41
C ILE A 30 16.58 23.70 5.76
N PHE A 31 17.62 24.52 5.96
CA PHE A 31 17.81 25.29 7.19
C PHE A 31 16.62 26.22 7.45
N LYS A 32 16.24 27.03 6.45
CA LYS A 32 15.14 27.98 6.55
C LYS A 32 13.82 27.26 6.85
N ASN A 33 13.46 26.26 6.06
CA ASN A 33 12.22 25.51 6.24
C ASN A 33 12.16 24.84 7.62
N PHE A 34 13.26 24.26 8.12
CA PHE A 34 13.29 23.66 9.46
C PHE A 34 12.95 24.68 10.56
N TRP A 35 13.49 25.89 10.47
CA TRP A 35 13.27 26.93 11.49
C TRP A 35 11.94 27.66 11.32
N ASP A 36 11.41 27.75 10.11
CA ASP A 36 10.12 28.37 9.80
C ASP A 36 8.93 27.56 10.37
N PHE A 37 9.09 26.25 10.63
CA PHE A 37 8.04 25.48 11.29
C PHE A 37 7.86 25.89 12.77
N PRO A 38 6.62 26.18 13.21
CA PRO A 38 6.35 26.77 14.53
C PRO A 38 6.40 25.75 15.68
N SER A 39 6.24 24.45 15.41
CA SER A 39 6.23 23.40 16.44
C SER A 39 7.35 22.39 16.24
N TRP A 40 7.80 21.79 17.35
CA TRP A 40 8.81 20.73 17.31
C TRP A 40 8.34 19.49 16.55
N SER A 41 7.05 19.15 16.66
CA SER A 41 6.45 18.01 15.95
C SER A 41 6.45 18.19 14.43
N ALA A 42 6.19 19.40 13.95
CA ALA A 42 6.29 19.75 12.53
C ALA A 42 7.74 19.67 12.03
N ARG A 43 8.71 20.09 12.85
CA ARG A 43 10.15 19.96 12.56
C ARG A 43 10.60 18.50 12.48
N GLN A 44 10.15 17.66 13.41
CA GLN A 44 10.42 16.21 13.39
C GLN A 44 9.86 15.55 12.13
N SER A 45 8.62 15.88 11.77
CA SER A 45 7.99 15.40 10.54
C SER A 45 8.75 15.84 9.29
N PHE A 46 9.17 17.10 9.24
CA PHE A 46 9.99 17.64 8.15
C PHE A 46 11.34 16.92 8.01
N VAL A 47 12.04 16.66 9.12
CA VAL A 47 13.31 15.90 9.09
C VAL A 47 13.07 14.46 8.66
N SER A 48 12.00 13.83 9.14
CA SER A 48 11.63 12.46 8.75
C SER A 48 11.34 12.34 7.26
N LEU A 49 10.76 13.38 6.63
CA LEU A 49 10.50 13.42 5.18
C LEU A 49 11.78 13.60 4.34
N LEU A 50 12.84 14.14 4.94
CA LEU A 50 14.13 14.38 4.28
C LEU A 50 15.14 13.25 4.49
N THR A 51 14.88 12.34 5.43
CA THR A 51 15.81 11.29 5.84
C THR A 51 15.35 9.92 5.36
N CYS A 52 16.28 9.14 4.82
CA CYS A 52 16.09 7.73 4.49
C CYS A 52 16.63 6.86 5.63
N VAL A 53 16.00 5.70 5.81
CA VAL A 53 16.35 4.68 6.81
C VAL A 53 17.12 3.57 6.12
N GLY A 54 18.34 3.27 6.58
CA GLY A 54 19.16 2.15 6.12
C GLY A 54 19.50 1.19 7.25
N GLU A 55 19.62 -0.10 6.94
CA GLU A 55 20.04 -1.12 7.89
C GLU A 55 21.59 -1.19 7.99
N LYS A 56 22.12 -1.18 9.22
CA LYS A 56 23.53 -1.49 9.47
C LYS A 56 23.75 -2.99 9.37
N LYS A 57 24.71 -3.42 8.56
CA LYS A 57 25.26 -4.79 8.65
C LYS A 57 25.87 -4.98 10.03
N ILE A 58 25.25 -5.82 10.85
CA ILE A 58 25.78 -6.20 12.16
C ILE A 58 27.00 -7.10 11.92
N ILE A 59 28.19 -6.60 12.24
CA ILE A 59 29.41 -7.42 12.28
C ILE A 59 29.41 -8.12 13.64
N LYS A 60 29.47 -9.45 13.63
CA LYS A 60 29.10 -10.35 14.76
C LYS A 60 29.82 -10.15 16.10
N ASN A 61 30.77 -9.22 16.26
CA ASN A 61 31.61 -9.20 17.46
C ASN A 61 31.66 -7.89 18.27
N HIS A 62 30.96 -6.80 17.92
CA HIS A 62 30.94 -5.62 18.79
C HIS A 62 29.62 -4.83 18.79
N ALA A 63 29.05 -4.73 19.99
CA ALA A 63 28.05 -3.78 20.51
C ALA A 63 26.57 -3.88 20.06
N MET A 64 25.68 -3.88 21.06
CA MET A 64 24.25 -3.57 21.00
C MET A 64 24.01 -2.12 20.55
N GLY A 65 24.29 -1.80 19.29
CA GLY A 65 23.90 -0.54 18.67
C GLY A 65 22.57 -0.68 17.93
N ASN A 66 21.77 0.39 17.93
CA ASN A 66 20.54 0.47 17.13
C ASN A 66 20.87 0.11 15.66
N PRO A 67 20.14 -0.84 15.03
CA PRO A 67 20.48 -1.38 13.71
C PRO A 67 20.19 -0.41 12.56
N ILE A 68 19.74 0.80 12.87
CA ILE A 68 19.23 1.78 11.92
C ILE A 68 20.20 2.95 11.76
N GLU A 69 20.49 3.32 10.52
CA GLU A 69 21.27 4.48 10.13
C GLU A 69 20.40 5.43 9.29
N TYR A 70 20.40 6.73 9.62
CA TYR A 70 19.64 7.75 8.90
C TYR A 70 20.57 8.61 8.04
N TYR A 71 20.17 8.89 6.80
CA TYR A 71 20.92 9.79 5.91
C TYR A 71 19.98 10.65 5.05
N LEU A 72 20.41 11.89 4.76
CA LEU A 72 19.70 12.82 3.86
C LEU A 72 20.05 12.49 2.40
N LYS A 73 19.03 12.39 1.54
CA LYS A 73 19.19 12.31 0.08
C LYS A 73 18.62 13.56 -0.60
N LYS A 74 19.24 14.03 -1.68
CA LYS A 74 18.76 15.18 -2.46
C LYS A 74 17.35 14.87 -2.99
N LYS A 75 16.55 15.92 -3.22
CA LYS A 75 15.09 16.03 -3.52
C LYS A 75 14.46 15.10 -4.60
N ASP A 76 15.02 13.95 -4.93
CA ASP A 76 14.41 12.98 -5.85
C ASP A 76 13.06 12.49 -5.32
N GLY A 77 12.92 12.38 -3.99
CA GLY A 77 11.64 12.05 -3.35
C GLY A 77 10.53 13.03 -3.71
N LYS A 78 10.74 14.35 -3.55
CA LYS A 78 9.66 15.35 -3.76
C LYS A 78 9.18 15.43 -5.21
N LYS A 79 10.10 15.37 -6.18
CA LYS A 79 9.73 15.34 -7.61
C LYS A 79 8.96 14.06 -7.98
N LEU A 80 9.37 12.92 -7.42
CA LEU A 80 8.69 11.65 -7.63
C LEU A 80 7.29 11.62 -6.98
N GLN A 81 7.15 12.26 -5.83
CA GLN A 81 5.90 12.42 -5.09
C GLN A 81 4.89 13.28 -5.86
N ASP A 82 5.31 14.46 -6.31
CA ASP A 82 4.45 15.36 -7.10
C ASP A 82 4.05 14.71 -8.43
N ARG A 83 4.94 13.92 -9.04
CA ARG A 83 4.63 13.13 -10.24
C ARG A 83 3.61 12.03 -9.99
N ALA A 84 3.77 11.22 -8.94
CA ALA A 84 2.82 10.14 -8.63
C ALA A 84 1.43 10.70 -8.33
N ARG A 85 1.36 11.87 -7.68
CA ARG A 85 0.10 12.60 -7.44
C ARG A 85 -0.51 13.11 -8.74
N ALA A 86 0.30 13.75 -9.59
CA ALA A 86 -0.17 14.23 -10.89
C ALA A 86 -0.71 13.09 -11.76
N GLU A 87 -0.04 11.93 -11.75
CA GLU A 87 -0.48 10.74 -12.49
C GLU A 87 -1.79 10.18 -11.93
N LYS A 88 -1.95 10.10 -10.60
CA LYS A 88 -3.21 9.69 -9.98
C LYS A 88 -4.34 10.66 -10.31
N ASP A 89 -4.07 11.97 -10.24
CA ASP A 89 -5.04 13.00 -10.59
C ASP A 89 -5.40 12.96 -12.08
N GLU A 90 -4.45 12.59 -12.95
CA GLU A 90 -4.69 12.36 -14.37
C GLU A 90 -5.52 11.11 -14.63
N ASP A 91 -5.26 9.98 -13.97
CA ASP A 91 -6.11 8.79 -14.06
C ASP A 91 -7.53 9.09 -13.57
N LYS A 92 -7.65 9.83 -12.46
CA LYS A 92 -8.93 10.24 -11.90
C LYS A 92 -9.67 11.19 -12.83
N LYS A 93 -8.98 12.17 -13.41
CA LYS A 93 -9.55 13.04 -14.43
C LYS A 93 -9.96 12.23 -15.65
N SER A 94 -9.13 11.33 -16.15
CA SER A 94 -9.43 10.49 -17.32
C SER A 94 -10.68 9.65 -17.11
N ALA A 95 -10.83 9.08 -15.91
CA ALA A 95 -12.03 8.31 -15.55
C ALA A 95 -13.27 9.19 -15.32
N LEU A 96 -13.12 10.50 -15.10
CA LEU A 96 -14.21 11.45 -14.87
C LEU A 96 -14.53 12.35 -16.07
N SER A 97 -13.57 12.59 -16.97
CA SER A 97 -13.59 13.74 -17.89
C SER A 97 -14.22 13.47 -19.24
N LEU A 98 -14.38 12.22 -19.67
CA LEU A 98 -15.05 11.88 -20.93
C LEU A 98 -15.56 10.45 -20.85
N HIS A 99 -16.88 10.24 -20.99
CA HIS A 99 -17.64 9.10 -21.55
C HIS A 99 -17.08 7.65 -21.60
N ASP A 100 -15.93 7.35 -21.01
CA ASP A 100 -15.29 6.05 -21.00
C ASP A 100 -15.68 5.36 -19.71
N GLU A 101 -16.95 4.95 -19.65
CA GLU A 101 -17.47 4.06 -18.61
C GLU A 101 -16.66 2.75 -18.56
N SER A 102 -15.80 2.48 -19.54
CA SER A 102 -14.95 1.30 -19.57
C SER A 102 -13.72 1.37 -18.64
N MET A 103 -13.42 2.50 -18.01
CA MET A 103 -12.32 2.63 -17.05
C MET A 103 -12.81 2.83 -15.62
N SER A 104 -12.23 2.08 -14.68
CA SER A 104 -12.50 2.26 -13.24
C SER A 104 -11.22 2.41 -12.44
N VAL A 105 -11.17 3.43 -11.58
CA VAL A 105 -10.00 3.78 -10.77
C VAL A 105 -10.31 3.57 -9.29
N TRP A 106 -9.49 2.76 -8.62
CA TRP A 106 -9.68 2.39 -7.22
C TRP A 106 -8.47 2.73 -6.39
N THR A 107 -8.70 3.10 -5.15
CA THR A 107 -7.69 3.19 -4.10
C THR A 107 -8.06 2.20 -3.00
N PHE A 108 -7.07 1.55 -2.40
CA PHE A 108 -7.32 0.68 -1.27
C PHE A 108 -6.16 0.72 -0.28
N ASP A 109 -6.50 0.51 0.99
CA ASP A 109 -5.56 0.55 2.09
C ASP A 109 -6.06 -0.24 3.29
N THR A 110 -5.14 -0.65 4.16
CA THR A 110 -5.46 -1.33 5.43
C THR A 110 -5.36 -0.34 6.57
N GLN A 111 -6.46 -0.14 7.29
CA GLN A 111 -6.48 0.73 8.47
C GLN A 111 -5.55 0.21 9.55
N SER A 112 -5.06 1.12 10.41
CA SER A 112 -4.37 0.76 11.65
C SER A 112 -5.21 -0.22 12.49
N VAL A 113 -4.53 -1.10 13.25
CA VAL A 113 -5.21 -2.14 14.03
C VAL A 113 -6.16 -1.52 15.05
N ILE A 114 -7.40 -2.00 15.04
CA ILE A 114 -8.44 -1.60 15.98
C ILE A 114 -8.45 -2.61 17.11
N LEU A 115 -8.38 -2.15 18.36
CA LEU A 115 -8.45 -3.03 19.54
C LEU A 115 -9.87 -3.05 20.10
N CYS A 116 -10.43 -4.24 20.30
CA CYS A 116 -11.77 -4.45 20.84
C CYS A 116 -11.71 -5.34 22.10
N PRO A 117 -12.39 -5.00 23.21
CA PRO A 117 -13.24 -3.83 23.42
C PRO A 117 -12.46 -2.52 23.64
N GLN A 118 -13.09 -1.40 23.31
CA GLN A 118 -12.60 -0.04 23.53
C GLN A 118 -13.60 0.71 24.41
N THR A 119 -13.28 0.87 25.69
CA THR A 119 -14.07 1.68 26.63
C THR A 119 -13.17 2.51 27.53
N LYS A 120 -13.75 3.50 28.22
CA LYS A 120 -13.02 4.34 29.19
C LYS A 120 -12.69 3.64 30.52
N ALA A 121 -13.11 2.38 30.70
CA ALA A 121 -12.88 1.65 31.93
C ALA A 121 -11.40 1.29 32.12
N SER A 122 -10.81 1.68 33.25
CA SER A 122 -9.40 1.41 33.59
C SER A 122 -9.08 -0.08 33.65
N ALA A 123 -10.06 -0.94 34.00
CA ALA A 123 -9.89 -2.39 34.06
C ALA A 123 -9.52 -3.02 32.70
N LEU A 124 -9.87 -2.39 31.57
CA LEU A 124 -9.52 -2.88 30.23
C LEU A 124 -8.05 -2.66 29.87
N TYR A 125 -7.33 -1.81 30.61
CA TYR A 125 -5.90 -1.57 30.36
C TYR A 125 -5.06 -2.84 30.56
N PHE A 126 -5.45 -3.70 31.51
CA PHE A 126 -4.71 -4.91 31.88
C PHE A 126 -5.25 -6.19 31.23
N ARG A 127 -6.18 -6.09 30.27
CA ARG A 127 -6.79 -7.23 29.60
C ARG A 127 -6.32 -7.31 28.16
N THR A 128 -6.10 -8.54 27.67
CA THR A 128 -5.85 -8.80 26.26
C THR A 128 -7.08 -8.35 25.45
N LYS A 129 -6.84 -7.54 24.42
CA LYS A 129 -7.87 -7.04 23.52
C LYS A 129 -7.77 -7.78 22.21
N LEU A 130 -8.92 -8.08 21.64
CA LEU A 130 -9.04 -8.69 20.33
C LEU A 130 -8.56 -7.69 19.27
N GLN A 131 -7.69 -8.14 18.38
CA GLN A 131 -7.25 -7.35 17.24
C GLN A 131 -8.27 -7.46 16.11
N VAL A 132 -8.76 -6.31 15.65
CA VAL A 132 -9.68 -6.18 14.52
C VAL A 132 -8.98 -5.42 13.41
N HIS A 133 -9.00 -5.99 12.22
CA HIS A 133 -8.42 -5.43 11.01
C HIS A 133 -9.53 -4.92 10.10
N ASN A 134 -9.25 -3.87 9.33
CA ASN A 134 -10.17 -3.29 8.36
C ASN A 134 -9.42 -2.98 7.06
N LEU A 135 -9.76 -3.69 5.99
CA LEU A 135 -9.29 -3.42 4.63
C LEU A 135 -10.34 -2.59 3.91
N THR A 136 -9.95 -1.42 3.43
CA THR A 136 -10.85 -0.47 2.77
C THR A 136 -10.60 -0.37 1.28
N PHE A 137 -11.66 -0.33 0.50
CA PHE A 137 -11.64 -0.06 -0.94
C PHE A 137 -12.47 1.18 -1.23
N TYR A 138 -11.94 2.07 -2.06
CA TYR A 138 -12.58 3.30 -2.47
C TYR A 138 -12.59 3.41 -3.99
N ASN A 139 -13.77 3.54 -4.58
CA ASN A 139 -13.94 3.79 -6.00
C ASN A 139 -13.84 5.30 -6.25
N ASN A 140 -12.84 5.75 -7.02
CA ASN A 140 -12.62 7.16 -7.30
C ASN A 140 -13.61 7.77 -8.29
N CYS A 141 -14.27 6.93 -9.08
CA CYS A 141 -15.29 7.33 -10.06
C CYS A 141 -16.64 7.51 -9.36
N THR A 142 -17.14 6.47 -8.69
CA THR A 142 -18.50 6.47 -8.09
C THR A 142 -18.53 6.99 -6.66
N ARG A 143 -17.37 7.05 -5.98
CA ARG A 143 -17.23 7.32 -4.53
C ARG A 143 -17.83 6.24 -3.63
N ASP A 144 -18.09 5.06 -4.20
CA ASP A 144 -18.42 3.87 -3.42
C ASP A 144 -17.25 3.48 -2.54
N SER A 145 -17.56 2.97 -1.36
CA SER A 145 -16.59 2.76 -0.30
C SER A 145 -16.96 1.52 0.47
N PHE A 146 -16.01 0.60 0.56
CA PHE A 146 -16.19 -0.73 1.15
C PHE A 146 -15.22 -0.90 2.32
N CYS A 147 -15.72 -1.47 3.42
CA CYS A 147 -14.93 -1.81 4.60
C CYS A 147 -15.05 -3.31 4.87
N TYR A 148 -13.96 -4.04 4.68
CA TYR A 148 -13.89 -5.48 4.92
C TYR A 148 -13.13 -5.69 6.22
N TYR A 149 -13.86 -6.03 7.28
CA TYR A 149 -13.29 -6.15 8.60
C TYR A 149 -13.35 -7.59 9.12
N TRP A 150 -12.31 -8.00 9.85
CA TRP A 150 -12.24 -9.29 10.53
C TRP A 150 -11.41 -9.17 11.79
N ASP A 151 -11.69 -10.04 12.75
CA ASP A 151 -10.85 -10.19 13.92
C ASP A 151 -9.78 -11.28 13.73
N GLU A 152 -8.76 -11.26 14.57
CA GLU A 152 -7.62 -12.21 14.52
C GLU A 152 -8.02 -13.69 14.61
N SER A 153 -9.23 -14.02 15.11
CA SER A 153 -9.73 -15.40 15.10
C SER A 153 -10.27 -15.84 13.74
N GLU A 154 -10.62 -14.91 12.85
CA GLU A 154 -11.17 -15.22 11.53
C GLU A 154 -10.08 -15.22 10.44
N GLY A 155 -8.96 -14.51 10.62
CA GLY A 155 -7.87 -14.53 9.66
C GLY A 155 -6.63 -13.75 10.08
N GLU A 156 -5.47 -14.21 9.65
CA GLU A 156 -4.19 -13.55 9.91
C GLU A 156 -3.95 -12.36 8.97
N LEU A 157 -3.01 -11.51 9.35
CA LEU A 157 -2.38 -10.59 8.42
C LEU A 157 -1.38 -11.39 7.58
N LYS A 158 -1.85 -12.04 6.49
CA LYS A 158 -1.03 -12.76 5.50
C LYS A 158 -1.23 -12.25 4.09
N ALA A 159 -0.16 -12.24 3.28
CA ALA A 159 -0.23 -11.84 1.87
C ALA A 159 -1.37 -12.55 1.11
N GLY A 160 -1.56 -13.85 1.37
CA GLY A 160 -2.66 -14.63 0.80
C GLY A 160 -4.05 -14.14 1.22
N ASN A 161 -4.23 -13.68 2.46
CA ASN A 161 -5.51 -13.17 2.95
C ASN A 161 -5.87 -11.88 2.22
N PHE A 162 -4.93 -10.95 2.12
CA PHE A 162 -5.10 -9.71 1.35
C PHE A 162 -5.37 -10.01 -0.13
N ALA A 163 -4.60 -10.93 -0.73
CA ALA A 163 -4.78 -11.32 -2.13
C ALA A 163 -6.16 -11.93 -2.40
N SER A 164 -6.64 -12.80 -1.51
CA SER A 164 -8.00 -13.36 -1.57
C SER A 164 -9.05 -12.25 -1.56
N LEU A 165 -9.00 -11.34 -0.57
CA LEU A 165 -9.99 -10.28 -0.43
C LEU A 165 -10.02 -9.34 -1.63
N GLN A 166 -8.85 -8.90 -2.09
CA GLN A 166 -8.72 -8.04 -3.27
C GLN A 166 -9.25 -8.74 -4.53
N TYR A 167 -8.89 -10.02 -4.76
CA TYR A 167 -9.37 -10.77 -5.91
C TYR A 167 -10.90 -10.91 -5.92
N TYR A 168 -11.52 -11.36 -4.83
CA TYR A 168 -12.97 -11.56 -4.79
C TYR A 168 -13.75 -10.24 -4.87
N HIS A 169 -13.22 -9.17 -4.28
CA HIS A 169 -13.79 -7.83 -4.41
C HIS A 169 -13.89 -7.42 -5.89
N PHE A 170 -12.76 -7.41 -6.60
CA PHE A 170 -12.72 -6.96 -7.98
C PHE A 170 -13.38 -7.95 -8.94
N LYS A 171 -13.34 -9.26 -8.67
CA LYS A 171 -14.10 -10.26 -9.43
C LYS A 171 -15.61 -10.00 -9.37
N THR A 172 -16.14 -9.71 -8.18
CA THR A 172 -17.56 -9.39 -8.00
C THR A 172 -17.92 -8.07 -8.67
N PHE A 173 -17.04 -7.07 -8.55
CA PHE A 173 -17.21 -5.76 -9.18
C PHE A 173 -17.22 -5.86 -10.71
N LEU A 174 -16.26 -6.55 -11.33
CA LEU A 174 -16.18 -6.73 -12.77
C LEU A 174 -17.34 -7.58 -13.31
N ALA A 175 -17.77 -8.61 -12.58
CA ALA A 175 -18.95 -9.39 -12.94
C ALA A 175 -20.24 -8.54 -12.94
N SER A 176 -20.34 -7.56 -12.04
CA SER A 176 -21.47 -6.63 -11.97
C SER A 176 -21.35 -5.49 -12.99
N ASN A 177 -20.16 -5.26 -13.54
CA ASN A 177 -19.87 -4.15 -14.47
C ASN A 177 -19.09 -4.65 -15.71
N PRO A 178 -19.74 -5.42 -16.62
CA PRO A 178 -19.05 -6.03 -17.76
C PRO A 178 -18.53 -5.04 -18.81
N HIS A 179 -18.96 -3.78 -18.74
CA HIS A 179 -18.55 -2.71 -19.63
C HIS A 179 -17.12 -2.22 -19.32
N ILE A 180 -16.60 -2.50 -18.12
CA ILE A 180 -15.26 -2.10 -17.69
C ILE A 180 -14.22 -2.96 -18.39
N LYS A 181 -13.35 -2.32 -19.16
CA LYS A 181 -12.21 -2.92 -19.87
C LYS A 181 -10.87 -2.63 -19.22
N THR A 182 -10.78 -1.53 -18.48
CA THR A 182 -9.55 -1.11 -17.81
C THR A 182 -9.78 -0.88 -16.32
N LEU A 183 -9.00 -1.55 -15.48
CA LEU A 183 -9.04 -1.41 -14.03
C LEU A 183 -7.71 -0.84 -13.53
N VAL A 184 -7.75 0.36 -12.96
CA VAL A 184 -6.58 1.02 -12.37
C VAL A 184 -6.68 0.95 -10.86
N LEU A 185 -5.67 0.36 -10.23
CA LEU A 185 -5.61 0.07 -8.81
C LEU A 185 -4.42 0.80 -8.18
N TRP A 186 -4.71 1.76 -7.31
CA TRP A 186 -3.73 2.52 -6.56
C TRP A 186 -3.61 1.97 -5.13
N SER A 187 -2.38 1.67 -4.70
CA SER A 187 -2.10 1.21 -3.35
C SER A 187 -0.79 1.78 -2.80
N ASP A 188 -0.60 1.60 -1.51
CA ASP A 188 0.72 1.78 -0.91
C ASP A 188 1.75 0.78 -1.47
N GLY A 189 3.03 1.03 -1.17
CA GLY A 189 4.13 0.16 -1.58
C GLY A 189 4.42 -0.99 -0.62
N CYS A 190 3.49 -1.41 0.23
CA CYS A 190 3.75 -2.46 1.23
C CYS A 190 4.05 -3.80 0.55
N LEU A 191 5.28 -4.29 0.73
CA LEU A 191 5.75 -5.57 0.17
C LEU A 191 4.85 -6.73 0.54
N TYR A 192 4.39 -6.75 1.79
CA TYR A 192 3.63 -7.87 2.30
C TYR A 192 2.18 -7.90 1.83
N GLN A 193 1.55 -6.73 1.71
CA GLN A 193 0.14 -6.63 1.36
C GLN A 193 -0.04 -6.53 -0.16
N ASN A 194 0.74 -5.66 -0.81
CA ASN A 194 0.43 -5.16 -2.15
C ASN A 194 1.54 -5.46 -3.18
N LYS A 195 2.81 -5.47 -2.76
CA LYS A 195 3.98 -5.73 -3.61
C LYS A 195 4.54 -7.15 -3.42
N ASN A 196 3.73 -8.16 -3.67
CA ASN A 196 4.14 -9.57 -3.59
C ASN A 196 3.66 -10.41 -4.78
N ALA A 197 4.30 -11.56 -4.98
CA ALA A 197 3.96 -12.49 -6.05
C ALA A 197 2.58 -13.14 -5.87
N CYS A 198 2.09 -13.32 -4.64
CA CYS A 198 0.80 -13.94 -4.38
C CYS A 198 -0.34 -13.09 -4.95
N LEU A 199 -0.38 -11.79 -4.62
CA LEU A 199 -1.35 -10.85 -5.16
C LEU A 199 -1.19 -10.68 -6.67
N ALA A 200 0.05 -10.59 -7.16
CA ALA A 200 0.30 -10.46 -8.59
C ALA A 200 -0.24 -11.66 -9.40
N ASN A 201 -0.13 -12.89 -8.87
CA ASN A 201 -0.74 -14.06 -9.50
C ASN A 201 -2.27 -13.97 -9.49
N CYS A 202 -2.87 -13.50 -8.41
CA CYS A 202 -4.31 -13.29 -8.31
C CYS A 202 -4.80 -12.26 -9.33
N TYR A 203 -4.09 -11.14 -9.50
CA TYR A 203 -4.43 -10.13 -10.51
C TYR A 203 -4.21 -10.59 -11.94
N SER A 204 -3.14 -11.34 -12.20
CA SER A 204 -2.94 -11.98 -13.51
C SER A 204 -4.10 -12.92 -13.85
N GLN A 205 -4.56 -13.72 -12.89
CA GLN A 205 -5.71 -14.60 -13.09
C GLN A 205 -7.01 -13.80 -13.29
N LEU A 206 -7.22 -12.73 -12.53
CA LEU A 206 -8.39 -11.86 -12.67
C LEU A 206 -8.47 -11.20 -14.05
N ALA A 207 -7.34 -10.70 -14.56
CA ALA A 207 -7.22 -10.08 -15.88
C ALA A 207 -7.57 -11.07 -17.01
N LEU A 208 -7.09 -12.32 -16.89
CA LEU A 208 -7.39 -13.40 -17.85
C LEU A 208 -8.87 -13.84 -17.81
N GLU A 209 -9.44 -14.00 -16.62
CA GLU A 209 -10.83 -14.43 -16.44
C GLU A 209 -11.82 -13.37 -16.95
N SER A 210 -11.59 -12.11 -16.58
CA SER A 210 -12.50 -11.00 -16.86
C SER A 210 -12.22 -10.33 -18.21
N LYS A 211 -11.09 -10.66 -18.86
CA LYS A 211 -10.59 -10.02 -20.10
C LYS A 211 -10.45 -8.50 -19.94
N VAL A 212 -9.87 -8.09 -18.82
CA VAL A 212 -9.66 -6.69 -18.42
C VAL A 212 -8.17 -6.41 -18.30
N ASP A 213 -7.75 -5.24 -18.74
CA ASP A 213 -6.38 -4.77 -18.52
C ASP A 213 -6.29 -4.12 -17.13
N LEU A 214 -5.47 -4.72 -16.27
CA LEU A 214 -5.33 -4.33 -14.87
C LEU A 214 -4.01 -3.61 -14.64
N PHE A 215 -4.08 -2.36 -14.20
CA PHE A 215 -2.92 -1.53 -13.85
C PHE A 215 -2.82 -1.40 -12.34
N GLN A 216 -1.80 -2.02 -11.74
CA GLN A 216 -1.46 -1.83 -10.34
C GLN A 216 -0.38 -0.75 -10.20
N LYS A 217 -0.75 0.38 -9.62
CA LYS A 217 0.09 1.56 -9.44
C LYS A 217 0.42 1.75 -7.96
N TYR A 218 1.68 2.04 -7.67
CA TYR A 218 2.15 2.20 -6.30
C TYR A 218 2.50 3.64 -5.99
N LEU A 219 2.13 4.08 -4.78
CA LEU A 219 2.56 5.38 -4.28
C LEU A 219 4.04 5.36 -3.89
N ALA A 220 4.71 6.49 -4.10
CA ALA A 220 6.09 6.69 -3.66
C ALA A 220 6.16 6.77 -2.12
N VAL A 221 7.23 6.23 -1.54
CA VAL A 221 7.43 6.19 -0.08
C VAL A 221 7.40 7.61 0.51
N GLY A 222 6.62 7.79 1.58
CA GLY A 222 6.53 9.06 2.32
C GLY A 222 5.28 9.90 2.05
N HIS A 223 4.29 9.43 1.30
CA HIS A 223 3.00 10.11 1.15
C HIS A 223 1.80 9.17 1.19
N THR A 224 0.83 9.54 2.04
CA THR A 224 -0.41 8.85 2.37
C THR A 224 -1.57 9.86 2.31
N GLN A 225 -1.90 10.33 1.11
CA GLN A 225 -3.17 11.00 0.89
C GLN A 225 -3.98 10.18 -0.10
N MET A 226 -4.46 9.04 0.38
CA MET A 226 -5.44 8.20 -0.26
C MET A 226 -6.83 8.57 0.23
N GLU A 227 -7.83 8.37 -0.63
CA GLU A 227 -9.24 8.51 -0.24
C GLU A 227 -9.61 7.54 0.88
N CYS A 228 -8.89 6.41 0.98
CA CYS A 228 -8.97 5.48 2.10
C CYS A 228 -8.53 6.11 3.44
N ASP A 229 -7.52 6.97 3.46
CA ASP A 229 -7.12 7.70 4.69
C ASP A 229 -8.25 8.60 5.19
N SER A 230 -9.04 9.16 4.27
CA SER A 230 -10.25 9.91 4.61
C SER A 230 -11.31 9.01 5.24
N MET A 231 -11.51 7.80 4.71
CA MET A 231 -12.40 6.81 5.31
C MET A 231 -11.97 6.46 6.74
N HIS A 232 -10.68 6.14 6.95
CA HIS A 232 -10.14 5.81 8.28
C HIS A 232 -10.33 6.97 9.25
N SER A 233 -10.00 8.19 8.82
CA SER A 233 -10.16 9.40 9.64
C SER A 233 -11.61 9.68 10.02
N VAL A 234 -12.59 9.33 9.16
CA VAL A 234 -14.02 9.47 9.47
C VAL A 234 -14.47 8.37 10.43
N ILE A 235 -14.03 7.12 10.23
CA ILE A 235 -14.33 6.01 11.14
C ILE A 235 -13.78 6.30 12.54
N GLU A 236 -12.51 6.67 12.65
CA GLU A 236 -11.84 6.96 13.93
C GLU A 236 -12.51 8.11 14.69
N ARG A 237 -12.95 9.16 13.99
CA ARG A 237 -13.71 10.26 14.60
C ARG A 237 -15.06 9.83 15.15
N ASN A 238 -15.65 8.75 14.64
CA ASN A 238 -16.93 8.22 15.13
C ASN A 238 -16.75 7.13 16.19
N MET A 239 -15.51 6.65 16.44
CA MET A 239 -15.16 5.69 17.50
C MET A 239 -15.04 6.38 18.89
N VAL A 240 -15.94 7.32 19.19
CA VAL A 240 -16.01 8.01 20.49
C VAL A 240 -16.87 7.24 21.50
N CYS A 241 -17.74 6.36 21.00
CA CYS A 241 -18.58 5.50 21.83
C CYS A 241 -17.82 4.30 22.39
N ASP A 242 -18.37 3.70 23.45
CA ASP A 242 -17.86 2.45 23.99
C ASP A 242 -18.16 1.30 23.01
N ILE A 243 -17.11 0.58 22.62
CA ILE A 243 -17.15 -0.55 21.67
C ILE A 243 -16.94 -1.81 22.50
N HIS A 244 -17.99 -2.59 22.69
CA HIS A 244 -17.93 -3.80 23.51
C HIS A 244 -17.63 -5.04 22.67
N THR A 245 -18.12 -5.07 21.44
CA THR A 245 -17.96 -6.21 20.53
C THR A 245 -17.49 -5.78 19.14
N PRO A 246 -16.85 -6.67 18.36
CA PRO A 246 -16.52 -6.37 16.97
C PRO A 246 -17.74 -6.04 16.10
N ASN A 247 -18.95 -6.46 16.48
CA ASN A 247 -20.16 -6.11 15.75
C ASN A 247 -20.56 -4.63 15.98
N ASP A 248 -20.16 -4.02 17.10
CA ASP A 248 -20.39 -2.59 17.32
C ASP A 248 -19.55 -1.75 16.33
N LEU A 249 -18.35 -2.24 15.97
CA LEU A 249 -17.53 -1.62 14.94
C LEU A 249 -18.23 -1.56 13.59
N ARG A 250 -19.03 -2.58 13.24
CA ARG A 250 -19.83 -2.58 12.01
C ARG A 250 -20.76 -1.38 11.97
N ILE A 251 -21.48 -1.12 13.06
CA ILE A 251 -22.41 0.01 13.18
C ILE A 251 -21.66 1.33 13.07
N VAL A 252 -20.52 1.45 13.75
CA VAL A 252 -19.67 2.65 13.67
C VAL A 252 -19.22 2.89 12.23
N MET A 253 -18.72 1.86 11.54
CA MET A 253 -18.27 1.98 10.15
C MET A 253 -19.43 2.33 9.20
N GLU A 254 -20.59 1.68 9.31
CA GLU A 254 -21.75 1.95 8.44
C GLU A 254 -22.25 3.39 8.61
N THR A 255 -22.30 3.87 9.85
CA THR A 255 -22.82 5.21 10.18
C THR A 255 -21.78 6.32 10.04
N ALA A 256 -20.52 5.97 9.80
CA ALA A 256 -19.41 6.91 9.82
C ALA A 256 -19.55 8.02 8.76
N ARG A 257 -19.99 7.66 7.55
CA ARG A 257 -20.20 8.59 6.44
C ARG A 257 -21.68 8.65 6.06
N ARG A 258 -22.22 9.87 5.99
CA ARG A 258 -23.61 10.11 5.52
C ARG A 258 -23.69 10.57 4.06
N ASN A 259 -22.67 11.28 3.56
CA ASN A 259 -22.63 11.85 2.21
C ASN A 259 -21.29 11.44 1.54
N PRO A 260 -21.28 10.94 0.29
CA PRO A 260 -22.40 10.70 -0.62
C PRO A 260 -23.29 9.52 -0.25
N SER A 261 -22.73 8.50 0.38
CA SER A 261 -23.45 7.28 0.80
C SER A 261 -22.77 6.65 2.02
N PRO A 262 -23.48 5.87 2.83
CA PRO A 262 -22.89 5.01 3.85
C PRO A 262 -21.81 4.08 3.28
N TYR A 263 -20.91 3.61 4.15
CA TYR A 263 -19.92 2.60 3.76
C TYR A 263 -20.58 1.22 3.66
N PHE A 264 -20.21 0.45 2.64
CA PHE A 264 -20.57 -0.96 2.54
C PHE A 264 -19.66 -1.78 3.45
N VAL A 265 -20.18 -2.23 4.59
CA VAL A 265 -19.39 -2.94 5.58
C VAL A 265 -19.67 -4.44 5.49
N LYS A 266 -18.62 -5.23 5.24
CA LYS A 266 -18.69 -6.69 5.22
C LYS A 266 -17.81 -7.27 6.32
N GLN A 267 -18.40 -8.07 7.21
CA GLN A 267 -17.63 -8.90 8.12
C GLN A 267 -17.07 -10.09 7.36
N ILE A 268 -15.75 -10.26 7.39
CA ILE A 268 -15.06 -11.37 6.76
C ILE A 268 -14.92 -12.51 7.77
N LYS A 269 -15.16 -13.73 7.32
CA LYS A 269 -15.04 -14.97 8.07
C LYS A 269 -13.90 -15.82 7.55
N HIS A 270 -13.39 -16.74 8.38
CA HIS A 270 -12.33 -17.68 7.98
C HIS A 270 -12.67 -18.47 6.70
N THR A 271 -13.96 -18.71 6.45
CA THR A 271 -14.47 -19.38 5.24
C THR A 271 -14.37 -18.55 3.96
N ASP A 272 -14.24 -17.22 4.07
CA ASP A 272 -14.13 -16.32 2.91
C ASP A 272 -12.71 -16.29 2.32
N PHE A 273 -11.69 -16.66 3.11
CA PHE A 273 -10.30 -16.66 2.65
C PHE A 273 -10.00 -17.90 1.82
N LYS A 274 -9.55 -17.69 0.58
CA LYS A 274 -9.16 -18.75 -0.35
C LYS A 274 -7.82 -18.43 -1.00
N THR A 275 -7.05 -19.46 -1.29
CA THR A 275 -5.78 -19.36 -2.00
C THR A 275 -5.85 -20.10 -3.33
N MET A 276 -5.12 -19.59 -4.32
CA MET A 276 -4.97 -20.28 -5.60
C MET A 276 -4.13 -21.53 -5.43
N SER A 277 -4.55 -22.64 -6.04
CA SER A 277 -3.82 -23.91 -6.03
C SER A 277 -2.48 -23.83 -6.77
N THR A 278 -2.39 -22.95 -7.77
CA THR A 278 -1.24 -22.82 -8.66
C THR A 278 -0.79 -21.37 -8.82
N SER A 279 0.51 -21.16 -8.93
CA SER A 279 1.12 -19.87 -9.27
C SER A 279 1.74 -19.92 -10.66
N ARG A 280 1.50 -18.91 -11.49
CA ARG A 280 2.07 -18.74 -12.83
C ARG A 280 3.52 -18.29 -12.78
N PHE A 281 3.89 -17.56 -11.74
CA PHE A 281 5.24 -17.06 -11.53
C PHE A 281 5.55 -16.92 -10.03
N ASN A 282 6.83 -17.06 -9.68
CA ASN A 282 7.26 -17.10 -8.28
C ASN A 282 7.81 -15.76 -7.76
N SER A 283 8.02 -14.78 -8.63
CA SER A 283 8.60 -13.49 -8.26
C SER A 283 8.11 -12.39 -9.17
N ILE A 284 8.02 -11.17 -8.62
CA ILE A 284 7.79 -9.93 -9.35
C ILE A 284 9.06 -9.08 -9.43
N ARG A 285 10.23 -9.65 -9.11
CA ARG A 285 11.49 -8.91 -9.09
C ARG A 285 11.96 -8.60 -10.53
N PRO A 286 12.22 -7.34 -10.87
CA PRO A 286 12.78 -6.97 -12.18
C PRO A 286 14.21 -7.47 -12.41
N GLY A 287 15.06 -7.31 -11.40
CA GLY A 287 16.48 -7.64 -11.47
C GLY A 287 16.82 -9.08 -11.06
N ARG A 288 17.86 -9.66 -11.65
CA ARG A 288 18.37 -10.99 -11.26
C ARG A 288 19.75 -10.94 -10.59
N LYS A 289 20.56 -9.92 -10.89
CA LYS A 289 21.91 -9.73 -10.35
C LYS A 289 21.92 -8.75 -9.18
N ALA A 290 23.01 -8.78 -8.41
CA ALA A 290 23.26 -7.79 -7.38
C ALA A 290 23.53 -6.42 -8.05
N GLY A 291 22.77 -5.39 -7.65
CA GLY A 291 22.80 -4.07 -8.28
C GLY A 291 21.62 -3.79 -9.21
N ASP A 292 20.89 -4.83 -9.65
CA ASP A 292 19.69 -4.66 -10.47
C ASP A 292 18.49 -4.18 -9.64
N SER A 293 17.51 -3.59 -10.33
CA SER A 293 16.28 -3.08 -9.74
C SER A 293 15.52 -4.15 -8.93
N VAL A 294 15.16 -3.79 -7.70
CA VAL A 294 14.45 -4.66 -6.75
C VAL A 294 12.96 -4.32 -6.67
N VAL A 295 12.16 -5.20 -6.05
CA VAL A 295 10.69 -5.06 -5.95
C VAL A 295 10.26 -3.72 -5.34
N THR A 296 11.03 -3.15 -4.42
CA THR A 296 10.71 -1.86 -3.80
C THR A 296 10.71 -0.70 -4.80
N GLN A 297 11.50 -0.80 -5.87
CA GLN A 297 11.63 0.24 -6.90
C GLN A 297 10.55 0.17 -7.99
N LEU A 298 9.71 -0.87 -7.98
CA LEU A 298 8.55 -0.96 -8.87
C LEU A 298 7.56 0.18 -8.61
N SER A 299 7.21 0.89 -9.68
CA SER A 299 6.19 1.93 -9.68
C SER A 299 4.85 1.42 -10.20
N HIS A 300 4.88 0.60 -11.25
CA HIS A 300 3.68 0.08 -11.91
C HIS A 300 3.87 -1.37 -12.31
N ILE A 301 2.78 -2.13 -12.27
CA ILE A 301 2.65 -3.45 -12.90
C ILE A 301 1.36 -3.43 -13.73
N HIS A 302 1.44 -3.86 -14.97
CA HIS A 302 0.30 -4.01 -15.87
C HIS A 302 0.12 -5.49 -16.19
N TYR A 303 -1.04 -6.01 -15.84
CA TYR A 303 -1.48 -7.37 -16.13
C TYR A 303 -2.45 -7.30 -17.31
N THR A 304 -1.98 -7.78 -18.45
CA THR A 304 -2.77 -7.75 -19.68
C THR A 304 -3.82 -8.87 -19.69
N SER A 305 -4.90 -8.65 -20.42
CA SER A 305 -5.92 -9.67 -20.73
C SER A 305 -5.38 -10.90 -21.48
N THR A 306 -4.17 -10.83 -22.05
CA THR A 306 -3.51 -11.93 -22.76
C THR A 306 -2.55 -12.74 -21.87
N GLY A 307 -2.33 -12.32 -20.61
CA GLY A 307 -1.47 -13.01 -19.65
C GLY A 307 -0.01 -12.53 -19.63
N GLN A 308 0.34 -11.49 -20.39
CA GLN A 308 1.62 -10.80 -20.26
C GLN A 308 1.61 -9.87 -19.05
N ILE A 309 2.78 -9.73 -18.42
CA ILE A 309 2.99 -8.85 -17.26
C ILE A 309 4.08 -7.86 -17.61
N LEU A 310 3.71 -6.58 -17.60
CA LEU A 310 4.58 -5.46 -17.87
C LEU A 310 4.86 -4.70 -16.58
N TYR A 311 6.01 -4.04 -16.46
CA TYR A 311 6.35 -3.24 -15.28
C TYR A 311 7.02 -1.92 -15.65
N LYS A 312 6.95 -0.97 -14.71
CA LYS A 312 7.74 0.28 -14.69
C LYS A 312 8.42 0.45 -13.34
N VAL A 313 9.50 1.23 -13.33
CA VAL A 313 10.31 1.55 -12.15
C VAL A 313 10.18 3.05 -11.86
N PHE A 314 10.26 3.46 -10.59
CA PHE A 314 10.11 4.87 -10.21
C PHE A 314 11.19 5.80 -10.81
N HIS A 315 12.42 5.32 -10.91
CA HIS A 315 13.59 6.15 -11.24
C HIS A 315 13.98 6.10 -12.73
N GLU A 316 13.22 5.37 -13.53
CA GLU A 316 13.47 5.20 -14.97
C GLU A 316 12.29 5.79 -15.74
N ASN A 317 12.58 6.78 -16.60
CA ASN A 317 11.61 7.37 -17.54
C ASN A 317 11.46 6.45 -18.75
N GLU A 318 10.99 5.23 -18.52
CA GLU A 318 11.01 4.20 -19.54
C GLU A 318 9.63 3.63 -19.83
N ASP A 319 9.51 3.19 -21.08
CA ASP A 319 8.37 2.47 -21.60
C ASP A 319 8.10 1.18 -20.81
N TRP A 320 6.90 0.63 -20.97
CA TRP A 320 6.52 -0.64 -20.38
C TRP A 320 7.50 -1.75 -20.78
N ARG A 321 8.09 -2.42 -19.79
CA ARG A 321 9.00 -3.56 -20.00
C ARG A 321 8.33 -4.86 -19.59
N ASN A 322 8.59 -5.94 -20.35
CA ASN A 322 8.15 -7.28 -19.95
C ASN A 322 8.86 -7.73 -18.68
N LEU A 323 8.10 -8.23 -17.71
CA LEU A 323 8.65 -8.78 -16.49
C LEU A 323 9.55 -9.99 -16.85
N PRO A 324 10.84 -9.99 -16.45
CA PRO A 324 11.81 -10.99 -16.91
C PRO A 324 11.69 -12.30 -16.10
N VAL A 325 10.47 -12.85 -16.03
CA VAL A 325 10.13 -14.07 -15.30
C VAL A 325 9.43 -15.02 -16.25
N ARG A 326 9.74 -16.32 -16.13
CA ARG A 326 9.04 -17.35 -16.91
C ARG A 326 7.62 -17.47 -16.36
N ILE A 327 6.64 -17.17 -17.19
CA ILE A 327 5.22 -17.34 -16.90
C ILE A 327 4.84 -18.77 -17.31
N ALA A 328 4.33 -19.57 -16.37
CA ALA A 328 3.84 -20.90 -16.66
C ALA A 328 2.55 -20.82 -17.48
N ASN A 329 2.46 -21.66 -18.52
CA ASN A 329 1.26 -21.80 -19.34
C ASN A 329 0.25 -22.70 -18.61
N ILE A 330 -0.59 -22.09 -17.78
CA ILE A 330 -1.67 -22.75 -17.04
C ILE A 330 -2.99 -22.28 -17.66
N ALA A 331 -3.93 -23.15 -18.01
CA ALA A 331 -5.22 -22.66 -18.51
C ALA A 331 -5.94 -21.89 -17.38
N LYS A 332 -6.82 -20.94 -17.71
CA LYS A 332 -7.51 -20.18 -16.66
C LYS A 332 -8.46 -21.09 -15.87
N GLU A 333 -8.96 -22.14 -16.50
CA GLU A 333 -9.87 -23.15 -15.96
C GLU A 333 -9.19 -24.10 -14.97
N ASP A 334 -7.86 -24.26 -15.07
CA ASP A 334 -7.08 -25.18 -14.22
C ASP A 334 -6.76 -24.58 -12.84
N VAL A 335 -7.07 -23.30 -12.62
CA VAL A 335 -6.80 -22.62 -11.37
C VAL A 335 -7.96 -22.83 -10.39
N GLU A 336 -7.71 -23.68 -9.39
CA GLU A 336 -8.64 -23.92 -8.30
C GLU A 336 -8.42 -22.95 -7.14
N TRP A 337 -9.51 -22.56 -6.46
CA TRP A 337 -9.47 -21.75 -5.24
C TRP A 337 -9.80 -22.62 -4.02
N LYS A 338 -8.80 -22.83 -3.16
CA LYS A 338 -8.91 -23.67 -1.96
C LYS A 338 -9.10 -22.82 -0.70
N PRO A 339 -9.96 -23.20 0.25
CA PRO A 339 -10.07 -22.51 1.53
C PRO A 339 -8.72 -22.43 2.24
N MET A 340 -8.38 -21.26 2.79
CA MET A 340 -7.13 -21.07 3.54
C MET A 340 -7.24 -21.61 4.97
N TYR A 341 -8.44 -21.58 5.53
CA TYR A 341 -8.71 -21.98 6.91
C TYR A 341 -9.84 -23.01 6.93
N SER A 342 -9.65 -24.07 7.70
CA SER A 342 -10.68 -25.08 7.96
C SER A 342 -11.57 -24.73 9.15
N SER A 343 -11.07 -23.89 10.06
CA SER A 343 -11.76 -23.42 11.26
C SER A 343 -11.25 -22.04 11.67
N ARG A 344 -11.90 -21.41 12.65
CA ARG A 344 -11.36 -20.24 13.33
C ARG A 344 -9.99 -20.53 13.94
N LEU A 345 -9.17 -19.49 13.98
CA LEU A 345 -7.85 -19.48 14.57
C LEU A 345 -7.95 -19.34 16.09
N LYS A 346 -6.95 -19.89 16.78
CA LYS A 346 -6.82 -19.72 18.22
C LYS A 346 -6.25 -18.33 18.50
N ILE A 347 -6.92 -17.58 19.37
CA ILE A 347 -6.41 -16.31 19.90
C ILE A 347 -5.27 -16.67 20.85
N THR A 348 -4.07 -16.15 20.58
CA THR A 348 -2.85 -16.42 21.35
C THR A 348 -2.48 -15.29 22.29
#